data_AF-A0A1F9ZJ66-F1
#
_entry.id   AF-A0A1F9ZJ66-F1
#
_cell.length_a   1.000
_cell.length_b   1.000
_cell.length_c   1.000
_cell.angle_alpha   90.00
_cell.angle_beta   90.00
_cell.angle_gamma   90.00
#
_symmetry.space_group_name_H-M   'P 1'
#
loop_
_entity.id
_entity.type
_entity.pdbx_description
1 polymer ?
#
loop_
_entity_poly.entity_id
_entity_poly.type
_entity_poly.pdbx_seq_one_letter_code
_entity_poly.pdbx_strand_id
1 'polypeptide(L)'
;MLMRVGIAHLAALLLTVFLISSVSPVLGQDGEHGDMRIDVEMVSSGVNSVDGSGSFRLTYSGEAATSFREGILTAFNTNDDDLLDPEEAEGFLVALSDVLMGKLVWGLAIDGITDFGNASDNMVRDHLSGVVYTEVNSTSAVVVSMDFDASGGGSSKLMQLSRFPVDTFSDAVGSVIGYYHEGTMTVKSRLIMVGIGSFTNPDMVSGKVSELRTPLGTVVWYSYHGDMLVDGELVDETLTYERFSILENQQIAFVVVLIGMVLIIRQPMKRFRKYKLLHPRRFRKYAKPLPAATYISYALAAFVLLLYLVPYLFSGGSQFLLYSSYLYFIIPAAVFVQFFASKAVYDHAAAEIPEDTVIEVKQALIETEKAEELLCQVCFSKIDLETDLFHCPGCGLEMHSTCAEKSQGCPSCGAVLFPERTRSIQCKACGETFLYSGMEDEYSIQCTRCGAFQEDVKSGRNYMVLERDPSNAYSMARAMGLSDRPVMVLTSNFPGKIRGEHDLGDNIEVKWFSDSTTDIDNVNPRDLDGDVMEISSTFLMTTKRSGVVVDGLDMLIEENDFETALAFIKRLNDLAAIHGATIILALDKNSVTADQFKAVSDEFDEIHDYQ
;
A
#
# COMPACT_ATOMS: atom_id res chain seq x y z
N MET A 1 -8.41 -9.07 2.09
CA MET A 1 -7.96 -7.72 1.70
C MET A 1 -6.78 -7.23 2.56
N LEU A 2 -6.85 -7.27 3.89
CA LEU A 2 -5.75 -6.89 4.82
C LEU A 2 -4.40 -7.61 4.59
N MET A 3 -4.42 -8.86 4.12
CA MET A 3 -3.20 -9.64 3.86
C MET A 3 -2.50 -9.25 2.54
N ARG A 4 -3.23 -8.71 1.55
CA ARG A 4 -2.65 -8.30 0.25
C ARG A 4 -1.98 -6.92 0.34
N VAL A 5 -2.55 -6.01 1.12
CA VAL A 5 -1.99 -4.66 1.34
C VAL A 5 -0.72 -4.71 2.19
N GLY A 6 -0.67 -5.59 3.20
CA GLY A 6 0.53 -5.80 4.02
C GLY A 6 1.71 -6.35 3.23
N ILE A 7 1.49 -7.31 2.32
CA ILE A 7 2.55 -7.91 1.51
C ILE A 7 3.07 -6.93 0.46
N ALA A 8 2.19 -6.14 -0.17
CA ALA A 8 2.60 -5.13 -1.15
C ALA A 8 3.44 -4.01 -0.51
N HIS A 9 3.08 -3.55 0.70
CA HIS A 9 3.90 -2.56 1.41
C HIS A 9 5.20 -3.15 1.95
N LEU A 10 5.23 -4.41 2.38
CA LEU A 10 6.47 -5.07 2.79
C LEU A 10 7.42 -5.25 1.60
N ALA A 11 6.89 -5.64 0.44
CA ALA A 11 7.66 -5.77 -0.80
C ALA A 11 8.18 -4.42 -1.31
N ALA A 12 7.37 -3.36 -1.24
CA ALA A 12 7.79 -2.01 -1.59
C ALA A 12 8.87 -1.47 -0.64
N LEU A 13 8.78 -1.79 0.66
CA LEU A 13 9.77 -1.37 1.67
C LEU A 13 11.07 -2.18 1.57
N LEU A 14 11.01 -3.46 1.17
CA LEU A 14 12.18 -4.25 0.82
C LEU A 14 12.86 -3.75 -0.47
N LEU A 15 12.09 -3.30 -1.47
CA LEU A 15 12.61 -2.72 -2.70
C LEU A 15 13.25 -1.34 -2.49
N THR A 16 12.68 -0.49 -1.64
CA THR A 16 13.28 0.82 -1.33
C THR A 16 14.55 0.69 -0.49
N VAL A 17 14.64 -0.31 0.40
CA VAL A 17 15.87 -0.61 1.14
C VAL A 17 16.97 -1.18 0.23
N PHE A 18 16.61 -1.97 -0.79
CA PHE A 18 17.55 -2.37 -1.85
C PHE A 18 18.06 -1.16 -2.66
N LEU A 19 17.21 -0.17 -2.94
CA LEU A 19 17.62 1.05 -3.64
C LEU A 19 18.48 2.00 -2.79
N ILE A 20 18.35 1.99 -1.45
CA ILE A 20 19.24 2.74 -0.55
C ILE A 20 20.63 2.06 -0.44
N SER A 21 20.75 0.78 -0.81
CA SER A 21 22.00 0.03 -0.75
C SER A 21 23.00 0.34 -1.87
N SER A 22 22.59 1.09 -2.90
CA SER A 22 23.43 1.54 -4.02
C SER A 22 23.98 2.96 -3.84
N VAL A 23 24.27 3.39 -2.61
CA VAL A 23 25.08 4.60 -2.40
C VAL A 23 26.54 4.21 -2.61
N SER A 24 27.01 4.35 -3.84
CA SER A 24 28.45 4.38 -4.14
C SER A 24 29.10 5.45 -3.25
N PRO A 25 30.19 5.16 -2.52
CA PRO A 25 30.91 6.20 -1.83
C PRO A 25 31.49 7.15 -2.86
N VAL A 26 31.00 8.39 -2.81
CA VAL A 26 31.55 9.58 -3.46
C VAL A 26 33.08 9.55 -3.29
N LEU A 27 33.78 9.70 -4.42
CA LEU A 27 35.21 10.00 -4.49
C LEU A 27 35.48 11.23 -3.62
N GLY A 28 35.98 11.01 -2.41
CA GLY A 28 36.58 12.08 -1.62
C GLY A 28 37.94 12.39 -2.23
N GLN A 29 38.01 13.51 -2.95
CA GLN A 29 39.26 14.24 -3.05
C GLN A 29 39.63 14.78 -1.66
N ASP A 30 40.94 14.90 -1.44
CA ASP A 30 41.61 15.63 -0.37
C ASP A 30 42.01 14.80 0.87
N GLY A 31 43.16 14.13 0.74
CA GLY A 31 44.08 13.84 1.85
C GLY A 31 45.45 14.44 1.51
N GLU A 32 45.84 15.52 2.19
CA GLU A 32 47.15 16.21 2.04
C GLU A 32 48.34 15.41 2.61
N HIS A 33 48.08 14.24 3.21
CA HIS A 33 49.08 13.32 3.75
C HIS A 33 48.78 11.92 3.21
N GLY A 34 49.82 11.13 2.90
CA GLY A 34 49.67 9.83 2.24
C GLY A 34 48.75 8.89 3.02
N ASP A 35 47.53 8.70 2.53
CA ASP A 35 46.49 7.89 3.15
C ASP A 35 46.33 6.58 2.37
N MET A 36 46.24 5.47 3.10
CA MET A 36 45.88 4.16 2.57
C MET A 36 44.43 3.82 2.89
N ARG A 37 43.67 3.50 1.86
CA ARG A 37 42.27 3.08 2.00
C ARG A 37 42.04 1.67 1.51
N ILE A 38 41.35 0.87 2.34
CA ILE A 38 40.93 -0.49 2.04
C ILE A 38 39.41 -0.52 2.03
N ASP A 39 38.80 -0.68 0.85
CA ASP A 39 37.36 -0.93 0.70
C ASP A 39 37.16 -2.42 0.36
N VAL A 40 36.39 -3.14 1.18
CA VAL A 40 36.07 -4.57 0.97
C VAL A 40 34.56 -4.72 0.83
N GLU A 41 34.10 -5.36 -0.24
CA GLU A 41 32.70 -5.70 -0.45
C GLU A 41 32.57 -7.21 -0.59
N MET A 42 31.72 -7.83 0.22
CA MET A 42 31.57 -9.28 0.22
C MET A 42 30.10 -9.68 0.31
N VAL A 43 29.71 -10.68 -0.45
CA VAL A 43 28.43 -11.37 -0.36
C VAL A 43 28.71 -12.80 0.06
N SER A 44 28.14 -13.23 1.17
CA SER A 44 28.27 -14.59 1.69
C SER A 44 26.90 -15.24 1.80
N SER A 45 26.83 -16.53 1.49
CA SER A 45 25.63 -17.34 1.63
C SER A 45 25.99 -18.72 2.16
N GLY A 46 25.13 -19.29 3.01
CA GLY A 46 25.47 -20.59 3.57
C GLY A 46 24.63 -21.04 4.75
N VAL A 47 24.44 -22.36 4.84
CA VAL A 47 23.78 -23.05 5.95
C VAL A 47 24.75 -24.01 6.66
N ASN A 48 25.64 -24.66 5.90
CA ASN A 48 26.57 -25.69 6.37
C ASN A 48 28.03 -25.31 6.09
N SER A 49 28.34 -25.00 4.83
CA SER A 49 29.48 -24.18 4.42
C SER A 49 28.99 -22.74 4.26
N VAL A 50 29.87 -21.79 4.52
CA VAL A 50 29.65 -20.40 4.13
C VAL A 50 30.53 -20.16 2.92
N ASP A 51 29.88 -19.94 1.79
CA ASP A 51 30.53 -19.64 0.52
C ASP A 51 30.23 -18.17 0.21
N GLY A 52 31.24 -17.42 -0.20
CA GLY A 52 31.08 -16.03 -0.52
C GLY A 52 31.95 -15.60 -1.68
N SER A 53 31.50 -14.54 -2.34
CA SER A 53 32.24 -13.86 -3.38
C SER A 53 32.33 -12.39 -2.99
N GLY A 54 33.45 -11.75 -3.28
CA GLY A 54 33.67 -10.36 -2.93
C GLY A 54 34.63 -9.69 -3.88
N SER A 55 34.78 -8.39 -3.67
CA SER A 55 35.79 -7.58 -4.32
C SER A 55 36.47 -6.71 -3.26
N PHE A 56 37.75 -6.42 -3.48
CA PHE A 56 38.46 -5.46 -2.66
C PHE A 56 39.05 -4.36 -3.53
N ARG A 57 39.24 -3.19 -2.93
CA ARG A 57 39.89 -2.05 -3.53
C ARG A 57 40.86 -1.44 -2.53
N LEU A 58 42.15 -1.47 -2.88
CA LEU A 58 43.21 -0.76 -2.18
C LEU A 58 43.48 0.54 -2.91
N THR A 59 43.48 1.66 -2.20
CA THR A 59 43.80 2.96 -2.76
C THR A 59 44.93 3.60 -1.95
N TYR A 60 46.01 3.96 -2.63
CA TYR A 60 47.10 4.73 -2.07
C TYR A 60 47.08 6.14 -2.66
N SER A 61 47.24 7.15 -1.83
CA SER A 61 47.24 8.56 -2.25
C SER A 61 48.50 9.30 -1.79
N GLY A 62 48.88 10.38 -2.48
CA GLY A 62 50.02 11.21 -2.11
C GLY A 62 51.36 10.46 -2.10
N GLU A 63 52.13 10.63 -1.02
CA GLU A 63 53.46 10.01 -0.84
C GLU A 63 53.41 8.47 -0.80
N ALA A 64 52.32 7.90 -0.27
CA ALA A 64 52.14 6.46 -0.25
C ALA A 64 51.99 5.87 -1.67
N ALA A 65 51.43 6.66 -2.61
CA ALA A 65 51.27 6.25 -4.00
C ALA A 65 52.62 6.23 -4.74
N THR A 66 53.50 7.19 -4.46
CA THR A 66 54.86 7.22 -5.02
C THR A 66 55.70 6.04 -4.51
N SER A 67 55.69 5.77 -3.21
CA SER A 67 56.43 4.63 -2.63
C SER A 67 55.91 3.27 -3.13
N PHE A 68 54.59 3.14 -3.32
CA PHE A 68 54.00 1.94 -3.90
C PHE A 68 54.48 1.68 -5.35
N ARG A 69 54.56 2.73 -6.18
CA ARG A 69 55.09 2.61 -7.56
C ARG A 69 56.56 2.22 -7.57
N GLU A 70 57.37 2.85 -6.72
CA GLU A 70 58.79 2.53 -6.58
C GLU A 70 58.99 1.06 -6.16
N GLY A 71 58.14 0.55 -5.25
CA GLY A 71 58.15 -0.85 -4.85
C GLY A 71 57.85 -1.82 -6.00
N ILE A 72 56.81 -1.55 -6.80
CA ILE A 72 56.48 -2.39 -7.97
C ILE A 72 57.63 -2.35 -8.99
N LEU A 73 58.14 -1.17 -9.33
CA LEU A 73 59.26 -1.04 -10.27
C LEU A 73 60.48 -1.81 -9.78
N THR A 74 60.84 -1.69 -8.51
CA THR A 74 61.99 -2.41 -7.95
C THR A 74 61.81 -3.94 -8.02
N ALA A 75 60.58 -4.44 -7.90
CA ALA A 75 60.29 -5.86 -7.85
C ALA A 75 60.06 -6.51 -9.23
N PHE A 76 59.50 -5.78 -10.21
CA PHE A 76 59.03 -6.35 -11.49
C PHE A 76 59.61 -5.70 -12.74
N ASN A 77 60.34 -4.58 -12.63
CA ASN A 77 60.95 -3.93 -13.79
C ASN A 77 62.01 -4.83 -14.42
N THR A 78 61.70 -5.33 -15.60
CA THR A 78 62.56 -6.21 -16.39
C THR A 78 63.27 -5.44 -17.50
N ASN A 79 62.70 -4.31 -17.93
CA ASN A 79 63.17 -3.49 -19.04
C ASN A 79 64.13 -2.36 -18.63
N ASP A 80 64.33 -2.13 -17.32
CA ASP A 80 65.19 -1.09 -16.72
C ASP A 80 64.77 0.33 -17.16
N ASP A 81 63.47 0.56 -17.32
CA ASP A 81 62.87 1.85 -17.65
C ASP A 81 62.08 2.47 -16.48
N ASP A 82 61.80 3.77 -16.55
CA ASP A 82 61.13 4.53 -15.48
C ASP A 82 59.59 4.35 -15.49
N LEU A 83 59.07 3.39 -16.26
CA LEU A 83 57.64 3.18 -16.51
C LEU A 83 57.31 1.68 -16.44
N LEU A 84 56.16 1.33 -15.88
CA LEU A 84 55.67 -0.05 -15.92
C LEU A 84 54.89 -0.35 -17.20
N ASP A 85 55.30 -1.40 -17.89
CA ASP A 85 54.54 -1.98 -18.99
C ASP A 85 53.38 -2.86 -18.49
N PRO A 86 52.33 -3.07 -19.31
CA PRO A 86 51.19 -3.93 -18.95
C PRO A 86 51.58 -5.37 -18.58
N GLU A 87 52.61 -5.93 -19.21
CA GLU A 87 53.10 -7.29 -18.95
C GLU A 87 53.79 -7.39 -17.57
N GLU A 88 54.54 -6.36 -17.17
CA GLU A 88 55.16 -6.30 -15.84
C GLU A 88 54.11 -6.08 -14.74
N ALA A 89 53.08 -5.27 -15.05
CA ALA A 89 51.93 -5.06 -14.18
C ALA A 89 51.09 -6.35 -14.02
N GLU A 90 50.97 -7.16 -15.08
CA GLU A 90 50.37 -8.50 -15.01
C GLU A 90 51.16 -9.39 -14.05
N GLY A 91 52.50 -9.40 -14.14
CA GLY A 91 53.38 -10.15 -13.25
C GLY A 91 53.14 -9.82 -11.77
N PHE A 92 52.98 -8.53 -11.43
CA PHE A 92 52.61 -8.09 -10.09
C PHE A 92 51.24 -8.62 -9.65
N LEU A 93 50.22 -8.51 -10.51
CA LEU A 93 48.85 -8.97 -10.18
C LEU A 93 48.78 -10.49 -9.98
N VAL A 94 49.54 -11.27 -10.77
CA VAL A 94 49.66 -12.73 -10.61
C VAL A 94 50.36 -13.07 -9.29
N ALA A 95 51.47 -12.42 -8.97
CA ALA A 95 52.18 -12.64 -7.71
C ALA A 95 51.34 -12.27 -6.49
N LEU A 96 50.59 -11.17 -6.56
CA LEU A 96 49.65 -10.76 -5.52
C LEU A 96 48.50 -11.77 -5.38
N SER A 97 48.00 -12.30 -6.49
CA SER A 97 46.95 -13.31 -6.51
C SER A 97 47.38 -14.58 -5.79
N ASP A 98 48.58 -15.08 -6.06
CA ASP A 98 49.13 -16.28 -5.43
C ASP A 98 49.29 -16.14 -3.91
N VAL A 99 49.67 -14.95 -3.43
CA VAL A 99 49.84 -14.69 -1.98
C VAL A 99 48.49 -14.57 -1.25
N LEU A 100 47.46 -14.07 -1.93
CA LEU A 100 46.13 -13.90 -1.35
C LEU A 100 45.41 -15.24 -1.16
N MET A 101 45.76 -16.27 -1.92
CA MET A 101 45.18 -17.62 -1.79
C MET A 101 45.38 -18.18 -0.37
N GLY A 102 44.29 -18.59 0.27
CA GLY A 102 44.27 -19.14 1.63
C GLY A 102 44.30 -18.10 2.76
N LYS A 103 44.40 -16.79 2.46
CA LYS A 103 44.25 -15.71 3.45
C LYS A 103 42.79 -15.57 3.90
N LEU A 104 42.56 -14.97 5.07
CA LEU A 104 41.24 -14.90 5.71
C LEU A 104 40.61 -13.52 5.57
N VAL A 105 39.45 -13.44 4.93
CA VAL A 105 38.61 -12.24 4.85
C VAL A 105 37.28 -12.53 5.52
N TRP A 106 36.89 -11.73 6.53
CA TRP A 106 35.66 -11.97 7.31
C TRP A 106 35.53 -13.41 7.84
N GLY A 107 36.65 -14.05 8.18
CA GLY A 107 36.69 -15.43 8.69
C GLY A 107 36.51 -16.53 7.62
N LEU A 108 36.49 -16.17 6.34
CA LEU A 108 36.43 -17.07 5.18
C LEU A 108 37.79 -17.08 4.47
N ALA A 109 38.24 -18.26 4.04
CA ALA A 109 39.51 -18.40 3.33
C ALA A 109 39.29 -18.10 1.85
N ILE A 110 40.18 -17.30 1.24
CA ILE A 110 40.15 -17.03 -0.20
C ILE A 110 40.55 -18.33 -0.93
N ASP A 111 39.65 -18.86 -1.74
CA ASP A 111 39.83 -20.10 -2.50
C ASP A 111 39.88 -19.87 -4.02
N GLY A 112 39.51 -18.68 -4.47
CA GLY A 112 39.62 -18.25 -5.85
C GLY A 112 39.86 -16.75 -5.93
N ILE A 113 40.60 -16.31 -6.91
CA ILE A 113 40.85 -14.89 -7.20
C ILE A 113 40.84 -14.68 -8.70
N THR A 114 40.62 -13.44 -9.15
CA THR A 114 40.67 -13.08 -10.56
C THR A 114 41.95 -13.62 -11.21
N ASP A 115 41.81 -14.43 -12.26
CA ASP A 115 42.95 -14.98 -13.00
C ASP A 115 43.51 -13.92 -13.95
N PHE A 116 44.77 -13.53 -13.71
CA PHE A 116 45.46 -12.54 -14.52
C PHE A 116 46.43 -13.15 -15.53
N GLY A 117 46.72 -14.46 -15.51
CA GLY A 117 47.81 -15.06 -16.29
C GLY A 117 47.62 -15.11 -17.82
N ASN A 118 46.51 -14.57 -18.33
CA ASN A 118 46.27 -14.27 -19.75
C ASN A 118 45.36 -13.03 -19.90
N ALA A 119 45.45 -12.08 -18.96
CA ALA A 119 44.58 -10.92 -18.98
C ALA A 119 44.91 -9.98 -20.15
N SER A 120 43.89 -9.37 -20.75
CA SER A 120 44.13 -8.30 -21.74
C SER A 120 44.69 -7.05 -21.08
N ASP A 121 45.51 -6.26 -21.78
CA ASP A 121 46.06 -4.99 -21.28
C ASP A 121 45.01 -4.06 -20.66
N ASN A 122 43.79 -4.03 -21.23
CA ASN A 122 42.70 -3.23 -20.70
C ASN A 122 42.24 -3.70 -19.31
N MET A 123 42.17 -5.02 -19.11
CA MET A 123 41.81 -5.62 -17.82
C MET A 123 42.89 -5.34 -16.77
N VAL A 124 44.17 -5.45 -17.13
CA VAL A 124 45.28 -5.09 -16.22
C VAL A 124 45.19 -3.61 -15.81
N ARG A 125 44.88 -2.71 -16.75
CA ARG A 125 44.73 -1.26 -16.46
C ARG A 125 43.52 -0.93 -15.61
N ASP A 126 42.42 -1.66 -15.77
CA ASP A 126 41.21 -1.48 -14.98
C ASP A 126 41.43 -1.95 -13.53
N HIS A 127 42.14 -3.05 -13.34
CA HIS A 127 42.45 -3.62 -12.02
C HIS A 127 43.65 -2.96 -11.32
N LEU A 128 44.58 -2.36 -12.06
CA LEU A 128 45.74 -1.60 -11.57
C LEU A 128 45.80 -0.20 -12.18
N SER A 129 44.95 0.69 -11.68
CA SER A 129 44.89 2.06 -12.19
C SER A 129 45.93 2.96 -11.53
N GLY A 130 46.51 3.88 -12.31
CA GLY A 130 47.49 4.85 -11.84
C GLY A 130 48.94 4.34 -11.78
N VAL A 131 49.23 3.12 -12.22
CA VAL A 131 50.61 2.56 -12.29
C VAL A 131 51.09 2.45 -13.73
N VAL A 132 50.32 1.78 -14.59
CA VAL A 132 50.71 1.52 -15.99
C VAL A 132 50.91 2.83 -16.75
N TYR A 133 52.07 3.00 -17.39
CA TYR A 133 52.50 4.21 -18.09
C TYR A 133 52.47 5.51 -17.26
N THR A 134 52.61 5.41 -15.94
CA THR A 134 52.64 6.58 -15.04
C THR A 134 54.05 6.75 -14.48
N GLU A 135 54.57 7.97 -14.50
CA GLU A 135 55.89 8.28 -13.92
C GLU A 135 55.92 7.98 -12.41
N VAL A 136 57.06 7.47 -11.93
CA VAL A 136 57.29 7.05 -10.54
C VAL A 136 56.98 8.16 -9.53
N ASN A 137 57.35 9.40 -9.86
CA ASN A 137 57.20 10.57 -9.00
C ASN A 137 55.79 11.19 -9.02
N SER A 138 54.83 10.56 -9.72
CA SER A 138 53.45 11.05 -9.76
C SER A 138 52.77 10.85 -8.41
N THR A 139 52.13 11.90 -7.89
CA THR A 139 51.31 11.84 -6.67
C THR A 139 49.87 11.40 -6.94
N SER A 140 49.55 11.00 -8.19
CA SER A 140 48.24 10.48 -8.54
C SER A 140 47.92 9.22 -7.74
N ALA A 141 46.64 9.01 -7.40
CA ALA A 141 46.24 7.86 -6.61
C ALA A 141 46.48 6.56 -7.38
N VAL A 142 47.00 5.55 -6.69
CA VAL A 142 47.10 4.18 -7.20
C VAL A 142 45.94 3.37 -6.65
N VAL A 143 45.24 2.66 -7.53
CA VAL A 143 44.14 1.78 -7.12
C VAL A 143 44.41 0.37 -7.61
N VAL A 144 44.45 -0.58 -6.68
CA VAL A 144 44.44 -2.03 -6.94
C VAL A 144 43.05 -2.55 -6.63
N SER A 145 42.43 -3.28 -7.54
CA SER A 145 41.17 -3.96 -7.27
C SER A 145 41.18 -5.37 -7.83
N MET A 146 40.58 -6.32 -7.12
CA MET A 146 40.42 -7.70 -7.58
C MET A 146 39.14 -8.30 -7.00
N ASP A 147 38.59 -9.28 -7.71
CA ASP A 147 37.47 -10.10 -7.27
C ASP A 147 37.98 -11.42 -6.71
N PHE A 148 37.37 -11.90 -5.63
CA PHE A 148 37.75 -13.13 -4.95
C PHE A 148 36.52 -13.98 -4.58
N ASP A 149 36.72 -15.28 -4.60
CA ASP A 149 35.83 -16.28 -4.02
C ASP A 149 36.45 -16.78 -2.73
N ALA A 150 35.64 -16.92 -1.69
CA ALA A 150 36.06 -17.38 -0.38
C ALA A 150 35.08 -18.40 0.18
N SER A 151 35.59 -19.48 0.76
CA SER A 151 34.78 -20.44 1.50
C SER A 151 35.29 -20.64 2.92
N GLY A 152 34.42 -21.17 3.77
CA GLY A 152 34.81 -21.48 5.13
C GLY A 152 33.86 -22.46 5.79
N GLY A 153 34.44 -23.25 6.70
CA GLY A 153 33.65 -24.06 7.62
C GLY A 153 32.76 -23.16 8.49
N GLY A 154 31.48 -23.52 8.60
CA GLY A 154 30.49 -22.82 9.43
C GLY A 154 30.68 -23.01 10.94
N SER A 155 31.91 -23.11 11.44
CA SER A 155 32.19 -23.11 12.88
C SER A 155 32.10 -21.69 13.43
N SER A 156 31.90 -21.55 14.74
CA SER A 156 32.01 -20.24 15.40
C SER A 156 33.45 -19.72 15.26
N LYS A 157 33.62 -18.47 14.84
CA LYS A 157 34.93 -17.84 14.65
C LYS A 157 34.92 -16.44 15.23
N LEU A 158 36.00 -16.06 15.90
CA LEU A 158 36.27 -14.67 16.24
C LEU A 158 36.75 -13.97 14.97
N MET A 159 36.10 -12.87 14.59
CA MET A 159 36.51 -12.03 13.48
C MET A 159 37.16 -10.77 14.03
N GLN A 160 38.35 -10.44 13.54
CA GLN A 160 39.01 -9.18 13.83
C GLN A 160 38.76 -8.24 12.63
N LEU A 161 37.86 -7.28 12.81
CA LEU A 161 37.30 -6.49 11.71
C LEU A 161 38.31 -5.48 11.13
N SER A 162 39.10 -4.84 11.98
CA SER A 162 40.18 -3.92 11.60
C SER A 162 41.37 -4.67 11.02
N ARG A 163 41.76 -5.78 11.67
CA ARG A 163 43.02 -6.48 11.43
C ARG A 163 43.00 -7.39 10.21
N PHE A 164 41.97 -8.22 10.03
CA PHE A 164 41.97 -9.19 8.93
C PHE A 164 42.08 -8.57 7.53
N PRO A 165 41.41 -7.44 7.19
CA PRO A 165 41.63 -6.78 5.91
C PRO A 165 43.06 -6.27 5.74
N VAL A 166 43.69 -5.78 6.81
CA VAL A 166 45.07 -5.27 6.76
C VAL A 166 46.06 -6.43 6.61
N ASP A 167 45.98 -7.45 7.48
CA ASP A 167 46.83 -8.66 7.46
C ASP A 167 46.64 -9.50 6.17
N THR A 168 45.50 -9.34 5.49
CA THR A 168 45.24 -10.01 4.22
C THR A 168 45.76 -9.22 3.05
N PHE A 169 45.37 -7.94 2.92
CA PHE A 169 45.64 -7.18 1.71
C PHE A 169 46.93 -6.34 1.80
N SER A 170 47.18 -5.68 2.93
CA SER A 170 48.38 -4.85 3.10
C SER A 170 49.63 -5.72 3.24
N ASP A 171 49.58 -6.78 4.05
CA ASP A 171 50.70 -7.73 4.18
C ASP A 171 50.97 -8.50 2.88
N ALA A 172 49.93 -8.82 2.10
CA ALA A 172 50.13 -9.47 0.80
C ALA A 172 50.89 -8.55 -0.15
N VAL A 173 50.49 -7.28 -0.26
CA VAL A 173 51.25 -6.26 -1.00
C VAL A 173 52.68 -6.16 -0.48
N GLY A 174 52.88 -6.02 0.84
CA GLY A 174 54.21 -5.92 1.44
C GLY A 174 55.10 -7.13 1.15
N SER A 175 54.53 -8.34 1.08
CA SER A 175 55.29 -9.55 0.73
C SER A 175 55.71 -9.63 -0.74
N VAL A 176 54.97 -8.96 -1.64
CA VAL A 176 55.22 -8.98 -3.09
C VAL A 176 56.17 -7.86 -3.50
N ILE A 177 55.99 -6.65 -2.97
CA ILE A 177 56.76 -5.45 -3.38
C ILE A 177 57.70 -4.91 -2.30
N GLY A 178 57.71 -5.48 -1.10
CA GLY A 178 58.56 -5.03 0.01
C GLY A 178 58.14 -3.70 0.64
N TYR A 179 56.99 -3.15 0.28
CA TYR A 179 56.47 -1.88 0.80
C TYR A 179 55.39 -2.10 1.87
N TYR A 180 55.65 -1.58 3.07
CA TYR A 180 54.68 -1.53 4.17
C TYR A 180 54.30 -0.08 4.42
N HIS A 181 53.01 0.21 4.39
CA HIS A 181 52.52 1.57 4.55
C HIS A 181 52.55 2.01 6.03
N GLU A 182 53.23 3.12 6.31
CA GLU A 182 53.23 3.80 7.59
C GLU A 182 52.41 5.09 7.48
N GLY A 183 51.35 5.23 8.29
CA GLY A 183 50.50 6.42 8.24
C GLY A 183 49.04 6.18 8.61
N THR A 184 48.22 7.17 8.29
CA THR A 184 46.76 7.11 8.46
C THR A 184 46.18 6.07 7.52
N MET A 185 45.26 5.25 8.02
CA MET A 185 44.49 4.35 7.19
C MET A 185 42.99 4.51 7.41
N THR A 186 42.24 4.16 6.37
CA THR A 186 40.79 4.02 6.44
C THR A 186 40.38 2.65 5.93
N VAL A 187 39.80 1.82 6.80
CA VAL A 187 39.22 0.52 6.43
C VAL A 187 37.71 0.66 6.38
N LYS A 188 37.12 0.28 5.24
CA LYS A 188 35.67 0.16 5.10
C LYS A 188 35.33 -1.21 4.57
N SER A 189 34.36 -1.85 5.20
CA SER A 189 33.93 -3.17 4.79
C SER A 189 32.42 -3.25 4.75
N ARG A 190 31.88 -3.87 3.71
CA ARG A 190 30.47 -4.16 3.55
C ARG A 190 30.31 -5.66 3.35
N LEU A 191 29.59 -6.31 4.28
CA LEU A 191 29.26 -7.72 4.19
C LEU A 191 27.75 -7.89 4.05
N ILE A 192 27.32 -8.57 2.99
CA ILE A 192 25.96 -9.06 2.82
C ILE A 192 25.98 -10.54 3.18
N MET A 193 25.28 -10.92 4.24
CA MET A 193 25.09 -12.32 4.63
C MET A 193 23.67 -12.75 4.32
N VAL A 194 23.53 -13.84 3.56
CA VAL A 194 22.27 -14.55 3.34
C VAL A 194 22.36 -15.94 3.94
N GLY A 195 21.82 -16.13 5.14
CA GLY A 195 21.92 -17.41 5.83
C GLY A 195 21.49 -17.34 7.29
N ILE A 196 21.60 -18.48 7.98
CA ILE A 196 21.21 -18.63 9.40
C ILE A 196 22.31 -18.21 10.39
N GLY A 197 23.47 -17.82 9.87
CA GLY A 197 24.59 -17.32 10.66
C GLY A 197 24.20 -16.09 11.49
N SER A 198 24.89 -15.87 12.60
CA SER A 198 24.61 -14.77 13.52
C SER A 198 25.91 -14.09 13.91
N PHE A 199 25.88 -12.77 14.04
CA PHE A 199 27.00 -12.00 14.56
C PHE A 199 26.71 -11.63 16.01
N THR A 200 27.66 -11.90 16.89
CA THR A 200 27.52 -11.74 18.34
C THR A 200 28.74 -10.99 18.90
N ASN A 201 28.59 -10.49 20.12
CA ASN A 201 29.67 -9.90 20.92
C ASN A 201 30.58 -8.89 20.18
N PRO A 202 30.03 -7.80 19.60
CA PRO A 202 30.83 -6.74 19.03
C PRO A 202 31.59 -6.01 20.15
N ASP A 203 32.92 -6.07 20.10
CA ASP A 203 33.82 -5.29 20.95
C ASP A 203 34.57 -4.31 20.06
N MET A 204 34.05 -3.09 19.97
CA MET A 204 34.58 -2.04 19.10
C MET A 204 35.10 -0.90 19.97
N VAL A 205 36.27 -0.35 19.65
CA VAL A 205 36.88 0.72 20.43
C VAL A 205 36.82 2.04 19.67
N SER A 206 37.13 2.02 18.36
CA SER A 206 37.21 3.22 17.51
C SER A 206 36.42 3.09 16.20
N GLY A 207 36.17 1.86 15.74
CA GLY A 207 35.38 1.52 14.58
C GLY A 207 33.88 1.61 14.82
N LYS A 208 33.15 1.82 13.73
CA LYS A 208 31.69 1.90 13.71
C LYS A 208 31.14 0.73 12.92
N VAL A 209 30.22 -0.01 13.53
CA VAL A 209 29.45 -1.06 12.86
C VAL A 209 27.98 -0.64 12.80
N SER A 210 27.40 -0.72 11.60
CA SER A 210 25.95 -0.65 11.41
C SER A 210 25.44 -1.93 10.76
N GLU A 211 24.25 -2.34 11.17
CA GLU A 211 23.60 -3.56 10.70
C GLU A 211 22.19 -3.20 10.21
N LEU A 212 21.84 -3.69 9.02
CA LEU A 212 20.49 -3.66 8.48
C LEU A 212 19.97 -5.08 8.39
N ARG A 213 18.88 -5.35 9.10
CA ARG A 213 18.28 -6.69 9.17
C ARG A 213 17.20 -6.86 8.13
N THR A 214 17.19 -8.03 7.51
CA THR A 214 16.13 -8.47 6.59
C THR A 214 15.65 -9.86 6.99
N PRO A 215 14.49 -10.33 6.49
CA PRO A 215 14.03 -11.70 6.77
C PRO A 215 14.94 -12.79 6.20
N LEU A 216 15.80 -12.46 5.23
CA LEU A 216 16.68 -13.42 4.55
C LEU A 216 18.11 -13.43 5.12
N GLY A 217 18.50 -12.36 5.81
CA GLY A 217 19.83 -12.19 6.38
C GLY A 217 20.14 -10.71 6.68
N THR A 218 21.41 -10.35 6.73
CA THR A 218 21.85 -8.99 7.11
C THR A 218 22.87 -8.39 6.19
N VAL A 219 22.82 -7.05 6.15
CA VAL A 219 23.90 -6.23 5.63
C VAL A 219 24.61 -5.58 6.80
N VAL A 220 25.91 -5.81 6.90
CA VAL A 220 26.80 -5.23 7.90
C VAL A 220 27.73 -4.25 7.20
N TRP A 221 27.78 -3.02 7.70
CA TRP A 221 28.79 -2.04 7.32
C TRP A 221 29.73 -1.81 8.50
N TYR A 222 31.02 -1.81 8.20
CA TYR A 222 32.08 -1.53 9.12
C TYR A 222 32.93 -0.38 8.57
N SER A 223 33.29 0.56 9.43
CA SER A 223 34.27 1.59 9.12
C SER A 223 35.21 1.83 10.28
N TYR A 224 36.49 1.93 9.97
CA TYR A 224 37.58 2.23 10.89
C TYR A 224 38.49 3.29 10.28
N HIS A 225 38.96 4.19 11.14
CA HIS A 225 39.92 5.22 10.79
C HIS A 225 40.92 5.32 11.95
N GLY A 226 42.20 5.18 11.63
CA GLY A 226 43.27 5.20 12.62
C GLY A 226 44.64 5.09 11.99
N ASP A 227 45.69 5.24 12.79
CA ASP A 227 47.08 5.21 12.33
C ASP A 227 47.67 3.81 12.47
N MET A 228 48.46 3.37 11.48
CA MET A 228 49.27 2.15 11.58
C MET A 228 50.63 2.50 12.21
N LEU A 229 50.94 1.90 13.37
CA LEU A 229 52.24 2.05 14.05
C LEU A 229 53.18 0.89 13.68
N VAL A 230 54.49 1.17 13.71
CA VAL A 230 55.62 0.28 13.30
C VAL A 230 55.64 -1.09 14.00
N ASP A 231 54.99 -1.24 15.16
CA ASP A 231 54.92 -2.50 15.92
C ASP A 231 53.70 -3.39 15.58
N GLY A 232 52.86 -3.00 14.62
CA GLY A 232 51.71 -3.82 14.17
C GLY A 232 50.59 -3.98 15.22
N GLU A 233 50.61 -3.23 16.31
CA GLU A 233 49.50 -3.15 17.27
C GLU A 233 48.34 -2.34 16.66
N LEU A 234 47.55 -3.02 15.83
CA LEU A 234 46.20 -2.57 15.50
C LEU A 234 45.29 -2.78 16.70
N VAL A 235 44.32 -1.86 16.87
CA VAL A 235 43.25 -2.07 17.84
C VAL A 235 42.43 -3.28 17.37
N ASP A 236 42.51 -4.37 18.14
CA ASP A 236 41.78 -5.61 17.86
C ASP A 236 40.28 -5.39 18.12
N GLU A 237 39.55 -5.02 17.08
CA GLU A 237 38.09 -4.93 17.13
C GLU A 237 37.49 -6.27 16.79
N THR A 238 36.75 -6.86 17.73
CA THR A 238 36.31 -8.25 17.61
C THR A 238 34.81 -8.35 17.37
N LEU A 239 34.43 -9.29 16.51
CA LEU A 239 33.05 -9.67 16.24
C LEU A 239 32.99 -11.19 16.12
N THR A 240 32.16 -11.85 16.91
CA THR A 240 32.04 -13.32 16.82
C THR A 240 31.01 -13.71 15.78
N TYR A 241 31.43 -14.51 14.80
CA TYR A 241 30.50 -15.26 13.96
C TYR A 241 30.10 -16.54 14.68
N GLU A 242 28.81 -16.79 14.80
CA GLU A 242 28.24 -18.05 15.27
C GLU A 242 27.40 -18.67 14.17
N ARG A 243 27.48 -20.00 14.02
CA ARG A 243 26.68 -20.75 13.03
C ARG A 243 25.18 -20.53 13.22
N PHE A 244 24.75 -20.49 14.48
CA PHE A 244 23.36 -20.34 14.86
C PHE A 244 23.26 -19.98 16.34
N SER A 245 22.56 -18.88 16.63
CA SER A 245 22.19 -18.49 17.99
C SER A 245 20.72 -18.15 18.03
N ILE A 246 19.94 -18.77 18.92
CA ILE A 246 18.49 -18.50 19.00
C ILE A 246 18.20 -17.03 19.29
N LEU A 247 19.01 -16.42 20.16
CA LEU A 247 18.79 -15.05 20.60
C LEU A 247 19.21 -14.03 19.55
N GLU A 248 20.23 -14.34 18.76
CA GLU A 248 20.86 -13.40 17.83
C GLU A 248 20.51 -13.65 16.36
N ASN A 249 19.87 -14.78 16.07
CA ASN A 249 19.43 -15.11 14.73
C ASN A 249 18.29 -14.19 14.25
N GLN A 250 18.51 -13.57 13.10
CA GLN A 250 17.62 -12.58 12.53
C GLN A 250 16.29 -13.17 12.05
N GLN A 251 16.30 -14.40 11.51
CA GLN A 251 15.06 -15.06 11.08
C GLN A 251 14.14 -15.37 12.27
N ILE A 252 14.72 -15.80 13.40
CA ILE A 252 13.95 -16.02 14.64
C ILE A 252 13.44 -14.69 15.18
N ALA A 253 14.28 -13.67 15.24
CA ALA A 253 13.86 -12.32 15.63
C ALA A 253 12.70 -11.81 14.75
N PHE A 254 12.76 -12.04 13.44
CA PHE A 254 11.66 -11.71 12.51
C PHE A 254 10.37 -12.45 12.84
N VAL A 255 10.42 -13.75 13.15
CA VAL A 255 9.24 -14.52 13.57
C VAL A 255 8.64 -13.95 14.86
N VAL A 256 9.48 -13.58 15.83
CA VAL A 256 9.02 -12.97 17.08
C VAL A 256 8.36 -11.61 16.82
N VAL A 257 8.94 -10.78 15.95
CA VAL A 257 8.37 -9.50 15.50
C VAL A 257 7.02 -9.71 14.82
N LEU A 258 6.94 -10.68 13.90
CA LEU A 258 5.71 -11.00 13.17
C LEU A 258 4.58 -11.43 14.12
N ILE A 259 4.87 -12.34 15.05
CA ILE A 259 3.92 -12.78 16.08
C ILE A 259 3.51 -11.59 16.96
N GLY A 260 4.47 -10.77 17.38
CA GLY A 260 4.25 -9.56 18.16
C GLY A 260 3.30 -8.57 17.47
N MET A 261 3.55 -8.26 16.20
CA MET A 261 2.71 -7.37 15.39
C MET A 261 1.28 -7.91 15.25
N VAL A 262 1.12 -9.21 15.00
CA VAL A 262 -0.21 -9.85 14.93
C VAL A 262 -0.94 -9.72 16.25
N LEU A 263 -0.26 -9.91 17.39
CA LEU A 263 -0.84 -9.73 18.71
C LEU A 263 -1.24 -8.26 18.94
N ILE A 264 -0.37 -7.29 18.66
CA ILE A 264 -0.62 -5.85 18.80
C ILE A 264 -1.87 -5.43 18.01
N ILE A 265 -1.97 -5.82 16.73
CA ILE A 265 -3.08 -5.46 15.83
C ILE A 265 -4.39 -6.16 16.23
N ARG A 266 -4.33 -7.36 16.83
CA ARG A 266 -5.52 -8.12 17.21
C ARG A 266 -6.18 -7.62 18.51
N GLN A 267 -5.46 -6.95 19.41
CA GLN A 267 -5.99 -6.49 20.69
C GLN A 267 -7.17 -5.48 20.55
N PRO A 268 -7.08 -4.40 19.74
CA PRO A 268 -8.19 -3.46 19.54
C PRO A 268 -9.47 -4.15 19.05
N MET A 269 -9.35 -5.10 18.11
CA MET A 269 -10.49 -5.85 17.58
C MET A 269 -11.19 -6.69 18.64
N LYS A 270 -10.43 -7.32 19.55
CA LYS A 270 -11.00 -8.09 20.66
C LYS A 270 -11.73 -7.18 21.66
N ARG A 271 -11.20 -5.97 21.91
CA ARG A 271 -11.81 -4.99 22.81
C ARG A 271 -13.06 -4.33 22.21
N PHE A 272 -13.03 -4.01 20.93
CA PHE A 272 -14.19 -3.53 20.20
C PHE A 272 -15.39 -4.47 20.30
N ARG A 273 -15.18 -5.79 20.23
CA ARG A 273 -16.26 -6.78 20.43
C ARG A 273 -16.91 -6.68 21.81
N LYS A 274 -16.12 -6.43 22.87
CA LYS A 274 -16.64 -6.21 24.23
C LYS A 274 -17.40 -4.89 24.32
N TYR A 275 -16.81 -3.81 23.80
CA TYR A 275 -17.44 -2.49 23.72
C TYR A 275 -18.81 -2.52 23.01
N LYS A 276 -18.89 -3.25 21.89
CA LYS A 276 -20.13 -3.47 21.15
C LYS A 276 -21.21 -4.19 21.97
N LEU A 277 -20.82 -5.09 22.88
CA LEU A 277 -21.78 -5.80 23.73
C LEU A 277 -22.37 -4.92 24.84
N LEU A 278 -21.65 -3.89 25.29
CA LEU A 278 -22.10 -2.93 26.31
C LEU A 278 -23.20 -1.98 25.81
N HIS A 279 -23.29 -1.75 24.49
CA HIS A 279 -24.36 -0.94 23.92
C HIS A 279 -25.73 -1.63 24.07
N PRO A 280 -26.81 -0.87 24.32
CA PRO A 280 -28.18 -1.40 24.30
C PRO A 280 -28.45 -2.17 22.99
N ARG A 281 -29.30 -3.20 23.05
CA ARG A 281 -29.54 -4.10 21.89
C ARG A 281 -29.94 -3.34 20.63
N ARG A 282 -30.69 -2.24 20.79
CA ARG A 282 -31.10 -1.34 19.69
C ARG A 282 -29.91 -0.64 19.03
N PHE A 283 -28.94 -0.16 19.82
CA PHE A 283 -27.79 0.62 19.35
C PHE A 283 -26.54 -0.19 18.99
N ARG A 284 -26.51 -1.50 19.30
CA ARG A 284 -25.37 -2.39 19.04
C ARG A 284 -24.91 -2.41 17.58
N LYS A 285 -25.81 -2.22 16.61
CA LYS A 285 -25.46 -2.20 15.18
C LYS A 285 -24.66 -0.96 14.76
N TYR A 286 -24.76 0.14 15.52
CA TYR A 286 -24.13 1.42 15.20
C TYR A 286 -22.75 1.62 15.86
N ALA A 287 -22.37 0.78 16.83
CA ALA A 287 -21.05 0.84 17.46
C ALA A 287 -19.95 0.54 16.42
N LYS A 288 -19.04 1.51 16.19
CA LYS A 288 -17.88 1.40 15.29
C LYS A 288 -16.57 1.27 16.09
N PRO A 289 -15.52 0.65 15.53
CA PRO A 289 -14.21 0.64 16.18
C PRO A 289 -13.65 2.06 16.24
N LEU A 290 -13.04 2.42 17.37
CA LEU A 290 -12.47 3.74 17.57
C LEU A 290 -11.17 3.89 16.77
N PRO A 291 -11.07 4.91 15.88
CA PRO A 291 -9.90 5.08 15.02
C PRO A 291 -8.61 5.32 15.81
N ALA A 292 -8.69 5.99 16.96
CA ALA A 292 -7.55 6.23 17.85
C ALA A 292 -6.89 4.91 18.30
N ALA A 293 -7.68 3.92 18.75
CA ALA A 293 -7.14 2.64 19.20
C ALA A 293 -6.49 1.84 18.06
N THR A 294 -7.01 1.96 16.83
CA THR A 294 -6.42 1.33 15.64
C THR A 294 -5.15 2.04 15.19
N TYR A 295 -5.12 3.37 15.16
CA TYR A 295 -3.92 4.13 14.77
C TYR A 295 -2.77 3.91 15.75
N ILE A 296 -3.03 3.89 17.06
CA ILE A 296 -2.01 3.56 18.06
C ILE A 296 -1.44 2.16 17.83
N SER A 297 -2.29 1.17 17.49
CA SER A 297 -1.83 -0.19 17.22
C SER A 297 -0.94 -0.29 15.97
N TYR A 298 -1.29 0.44 14.90
CA TYR A 298 -0.50 0.45 13.67
C TYR A 298 0.81 1.23 13.85
N ALA A 299 0.78 2.36 14.56
CA ALA A 299 1.98 3.12 14.89
C ALA A 299 2.96 2.27 15.73
N LEU A 300 2.47 1.54 16.73
CA LEU A 300 3.30 0.67 17.55
C LEU A 300 3.84 -0.52 16.76
N ALA A 301 3.03 -1.13 15.89
CA ALA A 301 3.49 -2.22 15.03
C ALA A 301 4.57 -1.75 14.03
N ALA A 302 4.40 -0.56 13.43
CA ALA A 302 5.40 0.04 12.56
C ALA A 302 6.69 0.39 13.30
N PHE A 303 6.58 0.88 14.54
CA PHE A 303 7.73 1.17 15.39
C PHE A 303 8.54 -0.09 15.71
N VAL A 304 7.88 -1.20 16.09
CA VAL A 304 8.55 -2.48 16.34
C VAL A 304 9.23 -3.02 15.06
N LEU A 305 8.58 -2.90 13.90
CA LEU A 305 9.18 -3.31 12.63
C LEU A 305 10.42 -2.47 12.27
N LEU A 306 10.35 -1.16 12.50
CA LEU A 306 11.48 -0.27 12.26
C LEU A 306 12.65 -0.56 13.22
N LEU A 307 12.37 -0.87 14.49
CA LEU A 307 13.38 -1.34 15.43
C LEU A 307 14.01 -2.67 15.02
N TYR A 308 13.28 -3.54 14.32
CA TYR A 308 13.85 -4.77 13.77
C TYR A 308 14.78 -4.48 12.58
N LEU A 309 14.33 -3.68 11.61
CA LEU A 309 15.11 -3.40 10.40
C LEU A 309 16.38 -2.60 10.71
N VAL A 310 16.25 -1.59 11.56
CA VAL A 310 17.30 -0.62 11.88
C VAL A 310 17.54 -0.61 13.39
N PRO A 311 18.25 -1.62 13.93
CA PRO A 311 18.49 -1.76 15.37
C PRO A 311 19.19 -0.52 15.97
N TYR A 312 20.04 0.15 15.21
CA TYR A 312 20.84 1.27 15.67
C TYR A 312 20.11 2.63 15.70
N LEU A 313 18.85 2.73 15.23
CA LEU A 313 18.16 4.01 15.05
C LEU A 313 18.07 4.85 16.33
N PHE A 314 18.02 4.20 17.50
CA PHE A 314 17.94 4.86 18.80
C PHE A 314 19.16 4.60 19.70
N SER A 315 20.25 4.08 19.12
CA SER A 315 21.45 3.72 19.88
C SER A 315 22.21 4.92 20.41
N GLY A 316 22.00 6.13 19.85
CA GLY A 316 22.70 7.34 20.29
C GLY A 316 24.23 7.22 20.27
N GLY A 317 24.77 6.32 19.42
CA GLY A 317 26.20 6.01 19.39
C GLY A 317 26.66 4.92 20.37
N SER A 318 25.75 4.28 21.10
CA SER A 318 26.05 3.18 22.01
C SER A 318 25.92 1.81 21.34
N GLN A 319 26.93 0.94 21.52
CA GLN A 319 27.05 -0.38 20.87
C GLN A 319 26.00 -1.41 21.34
N PHE A 320 25.15 -1.05 22.31
CA PHE A 320 24.22 -1.98 22.99
C PHE A 320 23.06 -2.49 22.12
N LEU A 321 22.78 -1.89 20.96
CA LEU A 321 21.61 -2.26 20.15
C LEU A 321 21.89 -3.29 19.04
N LEU A 322 23.11 -3.83 18.95
CA LEU A 322 23.41 -4.91 18.00
C LEU A 322 22.79 -6.26 18.39
N TYR A 323 22.34 -6.45 19.63
CA TYR A 323 21.78 -7.73 20.04
C TYR A 323 20.30 -7.88 19.64
N SER A 324 19.92 -8.90 18.87
CA SER A 324 18.51 -9.20 18.62
C SER A 324 17.73 -9.56 19.90
N SER A 325 18.44 -9.91 20.99
CA SER A 325 17.85 -10.21 22.29
C SER A 325 16.95 -9.09 22.88
N TYR A 326 17.17 -7.81 22.57
CA TYR A 326 16.30 -6.73 23.08
C TYR A 326 14.86 -6.84 22.55
N LEU A 327 14.67 -7.38 21.34
CA LEU A 327 13.35 -7.52 20.73
C LEU A 327 12.46 -8.46 21.56
N TYR A 328 13.05 -9.46 22.21
CA TYR A 328 12.33 -10.39 23.09
C TYR A 328 11.79 -9.73 24.34
N PHE A 329 12.31 -8.56 24.74
CA PHE A 329 11.78 -7.76 25.85
C PHE A 329 10.85 -6.65 25.37
N ILE A 330 11.23 -5.95 24.30
CA ILE A 330 10.45 -4.83 23.76
C ILE A 330 9.11 -5.30 23.21
N ILE A 331 9.06 -6.46 22.52
CA ILE A 331 7.82 -6.94 21.89
C ILE A 331 6.75 -7.30 22.93
N PRO A 332 7.03 -8.12 23.96
CA PRO A 332 6.07 -8.36 25.04
C PRO A 332 5.66 -7.07 25.77
N ALA A 333 6.61 -6.15 26.01
CA ALA A 333 6.30 -4.86 26.63
C ALA A 333 5.35 -4.03 25.74
N ALA A 334 5.58 -3.97 24.42
CA ALA A 334 4.72 -3.30 23.47
C ALA A 334 3.31 -3.94 23.42
N VAL A 335 3.21 -5.27 23.43
CA VAL A 335 1.93 -5.98 23.53
C VAL A 335 1.20 -5.62 24.82
N PHE A 336 1.91 -5.53 25.95
CA PHE A 336 1.35 -5.14 27.24
C PHE A 336 0.86 -3.69 27.23
N VAL A 337 1.69 -2.74 26.77
CA VAL A 337 1.32 -1.33 26.63
C VAL A 337 0.08 -1.19 25.74
N GLN A 338 0.04 -1.88 24.60
CA GLN A 338 -1.12 -1.88 23.71
C GLN A 338 -2.38 -2.44 24.38
N PHE A 339 -2.24 -3.46 25.23
CA PHE A 339 -3.37 -4.01 25.97
C PHE A 339 -3.98 -2.98 26.95
N PHE A 340 -3.15 -2.22 27.67
CA PHE A 340 -3.63 -1.18 28.58
C PHE A 340 -4.15 0.05 27.84
N ALA A 341 -3.44 0.51 26.80
CA ALA A 341 -3.86 1.65 25.99
C ALA A 341 -5.23 1.39 25.33
N SER A 342 -5.40 0.22 24.69
CA SER A 342 -6.68 -0.15 24.11
C SER A 342 -7.78 -0.30 25.16
N LYS A 343 -7.47 -0.84 26.35
CA LYS A 343 -8.42 -0.92 27.46
C LYS A 343 -8.87 0.48 27.90
N ALA A 344 -7.94 1.39 28.18
CA ALA A 344 -8.25 2.74 28.66
C ALA A 344 -9.13 3.53 27.67
N VAL A 345 -8.81 3.46 26.37
CA VAL A 345 -9.58 4.15 25.32
C VAL A 345 -11.02 3.62 25.23
N TYR A 346 -11.21 2.31 25.26
CA TYR A 346 -12.56 1.72 25.17
C TYR A 346 -13.36 1.84 26.48
N ASP A 347 -12.71 1.80 27.64
CA ASP A 347 -13.38 1.97 28.93
C ASP A 347 -13.86 3.42 29.10
N HIS A 348 -13.07 4.41 28.65
CA HIS A 348 -13.49 5.81 28.63
C HIS A 348 -14.71 6.03 27.70
N ALA A 349 -14.65 5.50 26.48
CA ALA A 349 -15.77 5.60 25.54
C ALA A 349 -17.02 4.84 26.03
N ALA A 350 -16.87 3.78 26.83
CA ALA A 350 -18.00 3.03 27.39
C ALA A 350 -18.73 3.81 28.48
N ALA A 351 -18.07 4.73 29.17
CA ALA A 351 -18.68 5.56 30.21
C ALA A 351 -19.64 6.63 29.65
N GLU A 352 -19.50 6.98 28.36
CA GLU A 352 -20.32 7.99 27.69
C GLU A 352 -21.63 7.42 27.09
N ILE A 353 -21.88 6.11 27.24
CA ILE A 353 -23.08 5.47 26.69
C ILE A 353 -24.31 5.93 27.51
N PRO A 354 -25.28 6.64 26.92
CA PRO A 354 -26.46 7.10 27.64
C PRO A 354 -27.34 5.92 28.10
N GLU A 355 -27.83 6.00 29.33
CA GLU A 355 -28.80 5.05 29.89
C GLU A 355 -30.18 5.29 29.27
N ASP A 356 -30.94 4.23 28.94
CA ASP A 356 -32.30 4.32 28.40
C ASP A 356 -33.26 4.91 29.46
N THR A 357 -33.37 6.25 29.53
CA THR A 357 -34.41 6.92 30.33
C THR A 357 -35.64 7.17 29.45
N VAL A 358 -36.75 6.51 29.80
CA VAL A 358 -38.08 6.71 29.20
C VAL A 358 -38.59 8.10 29.58
N ILE A 359 -38.79 8.99 28.60
CA ILE A 359 -39.28 10.35 28.82
C ILE A 359 -40.81 10.31 28.94
N GLU A 360 -41.35 10.64 30.11
CA GLU A 360 -42.79 10.88 30.31
C GLU A 360 -43.15 12.31 29.87
N VAL A 361 -44.01 12.45 28.86
CA VAL A 361 -44.47 13.74 28.34
C VAL A 361 -45.71 14.19 29.12
N LYS A 362 -45.63 15.34 29.80
CA LYS A 362 -46.81 16.08 30.31
C LYS A 362 -47.10 17.27 29.39
N GLN A 363 -48.26 17.27 28.76
CA GLN A 363 -48.77 18.38 27.94
C GLN A 363 -49.40 19.46 28.84
N ALA A 364 -49.14 20.73 28.52
CA ALA A 364 -49.84 21.89 29.08
C ALA A 364 -50.48 22.70 27.95
N LEU A 365 -51.76 23.03 28.12
CA LEU A 365 -52.56 23.90 27.25
C LEU A 365 -52.19 25.38 27.46
N ILE A 366 -52.20 26.18 26.38
CA ILE A 366 -52.22 27.65 26.45
C ILE A 366 -53.26 28.17 25.46
N GLU A 367 -54.09 29.11 25.94
CA GLU A 367 -55.15 29.82 25.21
C GLU A 367 -54.61 30.92 24.28
N THR A 368 -55.41 31.22 23.26
CA THR A 368 -55.18 32.09 22.11
C THR A 368 -55.44 33.58 22.39
N GLU A 369 -54.63 34.49 21.82
CA GLU A 369 -55.12 35.80 21.40
C GLU A 369 -54.31 36.43 20.24
N LYS A 370 -55.09 36.91 19.25
CA LYS A 370 -54.90 38.01 18.27
C LYS A 370 -54.04 37.77 17.02
N ALA A 371 -54.77 37.81 15.90
CA ALA A 371 -54.32 37.67 14.52
C ALA A 371 -53.58 38.91 14.01
N GLU A 372 -52.31 38.70 13.67
CA GLU A 372 -51.61 39.43 12.60
C GLU A 372 -51.64 38.56 11.34
N GLU A 373 -51.60 39.19 10.16
CA GLU A 373 -51.69 38.49 8.87
C GLU A 373 -50.49 37.54 8.67
N LEU A 374 -50.76 36.23 8.69
CA LEU A 374 -49.73 35.20 8.71
C LEU A 374 -49.34 34.73 7.30
N LEU A 375 -48.03 34.77 7.04
CA LEU A 375 -47.40 34.32 5.80
C LEU A 375 -46.69 32.99 6.05
N CYS A 376 -46.85 32.03 5.13
CA CYS A 376 -46.17 30.75 5.20
C CYS A 376 -44.66 30.95 4.98
N GLN A 377 -43.85 30.56 5.96
CA GLN A 377 -42.39 30.72 5.90
C GLN A 377 -41.71 29.72 4.93
N VAL A 378 -42.47 28.78 4.36
CA VAL A 378 -41.98 27.79 3.39
C VAL A 378 -42.20 28.25 1.95
N CYS A 379 -43.38 28.79 1.63
CA CYS A 379 -43.76 29.21 0.27
C CYS A 379 -44.01 30.72 0.13
N PHE A 380 -43.85 31.49 1.21
CA PHE A 380 -44.07 32.94 1.31
C PHE A 380 -45.45 33.43 0.87
N SER A 381 -46.42 32.53 0.74
CA SER A 381 -47.80 32.84 0.38
C SER A 381 -48.68 32.99 1.63
N LYS A 382 -49.78 33.74 1.52
CA LYS A 382 -50.72 34.00 2.64
C LYS A 382 -51.33 32.69 3.13
N ILE A 383 -51.48 32.54 4.46
CA ILE A 383 -52.16 31.39 5.07
C ILE A 383 -53.60 31.79 5.38
N ASP A 384 -54.56 31.04 4.84
CA ASP A 384 -55.96 31.16 5.21
C ASP A 384 -56.18 30.43 6.55
N LEU A 385 -56.44 31.22 7.60
CA LEU A 385 -56.55 30.79 9.00
C LEU A 385 -57.61 29.71 9.26
N GLU A 386 -58.63 29.59 8.39
CA GLU A 386 -59.75 28.66 8.60
C GLU A 386 -59.52 27.25 8.01
N THR A 387 -58.61 27.09 7.04
CA THR A 387 -58.49 25.81 6.30
C THR A 387 -57.08 25.26 6.19
N ASP A 388 -56.03 26.10 6.24
CA ASP A 388 -54.68 25.65 5.89
C ASP A 388 -53.61 25.92 6.96
N LEU A 389 -53.98 26.32 8.16
CA LEU A 389 -52.99 26.65 9.19
C LEU A 389 -52.45 25.39 9.91
N PHE A 390 -51.14 25.18 9.84
CA PHE A 390 -50.41 24.17 10.62
C PHE A 390 -49.35 24.82 11.50
N HIS A 391 -49.37 24.49 12.79
CA HIS A 391 -48.38 24.95 13.78
C HIS A 391 -47.36 23.87 14.08
N CYS A 392 -46.07 24.20 13.98
CA CYS A 392 -45.01 23.29 14.39
C CYS A 392 -45.06 23.06 15.92
N PRO A 393 -45.18 21.81 16.40
CA PRO A 393 -45.21 21.51 17.83
C PRO A 393 -43.90 21.80 18.56
N GLY A 394 -42.78 21.92 17.84
CA GLY A 394 -41.46 22.17 18.42
C GLY A 394 -41.13 23.65 18.62
N CYS A 395 -41.41 24.51 17.63
CA CYS A 395 -41.03 25.93 17.68
C CYS A 395 -42.18 26.92 17.42
N GLY A 396 -43.40 26.42 17.18
CA GLY A 396 -44.57 27.28 16.91
C GLY A 396 -44.60 27.89 15.50
N LEU A 397 -43.69 27.50 14.60
CA LEU A 397 -43.67 28.02 13.22
C LEU A 397 -44.97 27.69 12.48
N GLU A 398 -45.52 28.70 11.79
CA GLU A 398 -46.76 28.60 11.02
C GLU A 398 -46.49 28.37 9.53
N MET A 399 -47.20 27.40 8.95
CA MET A 399 -47.08 27.03 7.54
C MET A 399 -48.40 26.44 7.02
N HIS A 400 -48.56 26.36 5.68
CA HIS A 400 -49.69 25.64 5.11
C HIS A 400 -49.65 24.16 5.50
N SER A 401 -50.80 23.56 5.77
CA SER A 401 -51.00 22.12 5.98
C SER A 401 -50.27 21.29 4.91
N THR A 402 -50.42 21.67 3.64
CA THR A 402 -49.78 21.03 2.47
C THR A 402 -48.28 21.26 2.41
N CYS A 403 -47.78 22.41 2.87
CA CYS A 403 -46.35 22.70 2.97
C CYS A 403 -45.70 21.92 4.12
N ALA A 404 -46.42 21.75 5.24
CA ALA A 404 -46.01 20.90 6.34
C ALA A 404 -45.89 19.43 5.89
N GLU A 405 -46.87 18.94 5.14
CA GLU A 405 -46.89 17.55 4.66
C GLU A 405 -45.73 17.27 3.68
N LYS A 406 -45.37 18.22 2.82
CA LYS A 406 -44.21 18.05 1.92
C LYS A 406 -42.87 18.12 2.65
N SER A 407 -42.74 19.00 3.63
CA SER A 407 -41.46 19.21 4.32
C SER A 407 -41.15 18.10 5.33
N GLN A 408 -42.17 17.45 5.92
CA GLN A 408 -42.10 16.38 6.94
C GLN A 408 -41.38 16.75 8.24
N GLY A 409 -40.40 17.65 8.19
CA GLY A 409 -39.71 18.29 9.30
C GLY A 409 -39.77 19.81 9.17
N CYS A 410 -39.80 20.49 10.32
CA CYS A 410 -39.80 21.94 10.37
C CYS A 410 -38.48 22.52 9.85
N PRO A 411 -38.48 23.46 8.89
CA PRO A 411 -37.25 24.08 8.39
C PRO A 411 -36.56 24.96 9.44
N SER A 412 -37.28 25.44 10.46
CA SER A 412 -36.72 26.30 11.50
C SER A 412 -36.10 25.51 12.65
N CYS A 413 -36.75 24.45 13.13
CA CYS A 413 -36.30 23.72 14.32
C CYS A 413 -35.98 22.23 14.10
N GLY A 414 -36.24 21.69 12.91
CA GLY A 414 -36.02 20.28 12.58
C GLY A 414 -37.01 19.30 13.22
N ALA A 415 -38.04 19.78 13.95
CA ALA A 415 -39.04 18.91 14.56
C ALA A 415 -39.91 18.21 13.50
N VAL A 416 -40.21 16.93 13.71
CA VAL A 416 -41.10 16.13 12.85
C VAL A 416 -42.53 16.62 12.99
N LEU A 417 -43.15 17.01 11.88
CA LEU A 417 -44.46 17.68 11.90
C LEU A 417 -45.61 16.69 12.10
N PHE A 418 -45.52 15.48 11.53
CA PHE A 418 -46.57 14.45 11.61
C PHE A 418 -46.06 13.12 12.19
N PRO A 419 -45.77 13.05 13.51
CA PRO A 419 -45.16 11.87 14.13
C PRO A 419 -46.03 10.60 14.04
N GLU A 420 -47.36 10.73 13.90
CA GLU A 420 -48.27 9.57 13.80
C GLU A 420 -48.29 8.91 12.41
N ARG A 421 -47.95 9.67 11.37
CA ARG A 421 -47.96 9.21 9.96
C ARG A 421 -46.56 8.99 9.40
N THR A 422 -45.58 9.71 9.93
CA THR A 422 -44.19 9.57 9.54
C THR A 422 -43.58 8.30 10.11
N ARG A 423 -43.03 7.49 9.21
CA ARG A 423 -42.22 6.34 9.58
C ARG A 423 -40.77 6.67 9.27
N SER A 424 -39.88 6.35 10.18
CA SER A 424 -38.44 6.42 9.93
C SER A 424 -38.00 5.15 9.20
N ILE A 425 -37.49 5.29 7.98
CA ILE A 425 -36.81 4.21 7.27
C ILE A 425 -35.31 4.50 7.22
N GLN A 426 -34.50 3.46 7.38
CA GLN A 426 -33.06 3.58 7.20
C GLN A 426 -32.72 3.29 5.75
N CYS A 427 -32.00 4.22 5.12
CA CYS A 427 -31.53 4.07 3.76
C CYS A 427 -30.67 2.81 3.62
N LYS A 428 -31.07 1.87 2.75
CA LYS A 428 -30.28 0.64 2.49
C LYS A 428 -28.91 0.94 1.87
N ALA A 429 -28.79 2.02 1.10
CA ALA A 429 -27.57 2.41 0.41
C ALA A 429 -26.58 3.21 1.28
N CYS A 430 -27.00 4.36 1.84
CA CYS A 430 -26.09 5.24 2.60
C CYS A 430 -26.21 5.10 4.13
N GLY A 431 -27.22 4.35 4.62
CA GLY A 431 -27.47 4.17 6.04
C GLY A 431 -28.11 5.36 6.76
N GLU A 432 -28.42 6.45 6.05
CA GLU A 432 -29.11 7.63 6.58
C GLU A 432 -30.55 7.29 6.98
N THR A 433 -31.03 7.81 8.10
CA THR A 433 -32.44 7.62 8.48
C THR A 433 -33.24 8.82 8.01
N PHE A 434 -34.27 8.58 7.22
CA PHE A 434 -35.15 9.64 6.74
C PHE A 434 -36.62 9.26 6.99
N LEU A 435 -37.48 10.26 6.93
CA LEU A 435 -38.91 10.14 7.23
C LEU A 435 -39.68 10.03 5.93
N TYR A 436 -40.65 9.12 5.87
CA TYR A 436 -41.57 9.00 4.76
C TYR A 436 -43.02 8.96 5.27
N SER A 437 -43.93 9.46 4.44
CA SER A 437 -45.35 9.71 4.76
C SER A 437 -46.22 8.45 4.81
N GLY A 438 -45.70 7.32 4.31
CA GLY A 438 -46.42 6.05 4.17
C GLY A 438 -47.49 6.02 3.07
N MET A 439 -47.67 7.11 2.33
CA MET A 439 -48.65 7.25 1.25
C MET A 439 -48.03 7.09 -0.15
N GLU A 440 -46.70 7.17 -0.25
CA GLU A 440 -45.93 6.97 -1.47
C GLU A 440 -45.79 5.48 -1.79
N ASP A 441 -45.81 5.12 -3.07
CA ASP A 441 -45.53 3.74 -3.51
C ASP A 441 -44.15 3.32 -3.02
N GLU A 442 -44.02 2.08 -2.55
CA GLU A 442 -42.75 1.52 -2.04
C GLU A 442 -41.60 1.71 -3.05
N TYR A 443 -41.96 1.78 -4.34
CA TYR A 443 -41.03 1.92 -5.45
C TYR A 443 -40.71 3.36 -5.90
N SER A 444 -41.28 4.35 -5.22
CA SER A 444 -40.99 5.78 -5.41
C SER A 444 -40.17 6.40 -4.27
N ILE A 445 -39.95 5.67 -3.18
CA ILE A 445 -39.29 6.19 -1.98
C ILE A 445 -37.79 6.37 -2.24
N GLN A 446 -37.35 7.62 -2.26
CA GLN A 446 -35.95 8.00 -2.43
C GLN A 446 -35.37 8.55 -1.13
N CYS A 447 -34.11 8.22 -0.87
CA CYS A 447 -33.39 8.78 0.28
C CYS A 447 -33.15 10.28 0.09
N THR A 448 -33.55 11.10 1.06
CA THR A 448 -33.33 12.55 1.03
C THR A 448 -31.85 12.96 0.98
N ARG A 449 -30.94 12.12 1.48
CA ARG A 449 -29.50 12.42 1.51
C ARG A 449 -28.78 11.97 0.25
N CYS A 450 -29.07 10.76 -0.20
CA CYS A 450 -28.31 10.16 -1.28
C CYS A 450 -29.13 9.89 -2.52
N GLY A 451 -30.43 10.19 -2.57
CA GLY A 451 -31.33 9.90 -3.70
C GLY A 451 -31.53 8.41 -3.99
N ALA A 452 -30.98 7.51 -3.16
CA ALA A 452 -31.07 6.09 -3.42
C ALA A 452 -32.49 5.60 -3.20
N PHE A 453 -32.94 4.78 -4.14
CA PHE A 453 -34.17 4.04 -4.05
C PHE A 453 -34.13 3.03 -2.87
N GLN A 454 -35.24 2.86 -2.14
CA GLN A 454 -35.27 2.08 -0.90
C GLN A 454 -35.70 0.63 -1.02
N GLU A 455 -36.52 0.29 -2.01
CA GLU A 455 -36.83 -1.12 -2.23
C GLU A 455 -35.69 -1.82 -2.95
N ASP A 456 -35.39 -3.05 -2.55
CA ASP A 456 -34.26 -3.77 -3.12
C ASP A 456 -34.70 -4.42 -4.44
N VAL A 457 -34.05 -4.04 -5.54
CA VAL A 457 -34.29 -4.64 -6.85
C VAL A 457 -33.81 -6.09 -6.79
N LYS A 458 -34.71 -7.06 -6.64
CA LYS A 458 -34.34 -8.48 -6.51
C LYS A 458 -33.55 -8.95 -7.72
N SER A 459 -32.42 -9.62 -7.46
CA SER A 459 -31.59 -10.24 -8.50
C SER A 459 -32.35 -11.35 -9.23
N GLY A 460 -32.23 -11.39 -10.56
CA GLY A 460 -32.86 -12.43 -11.38
C GLY A 460 -34.37 -12.24 -11.59
N ARG A 461 -34.89 -11.03 -11.37
CA ARG A 461 -36.25 -10.62 -11.75
C ARG A 461 -36.20 -9.52 -12.79
N ASN A 462 -37.18 -9.53 -13.68
CA ASN A 462 -37.35 -8.51 -14.71
C ASN A 462 -38.49 -7.56 -14.33
N TYR A 463 -38.23 -6.25 -14.41
CA TYR A 463 -39.14 -5.19 -14.02
C TYR A 463 -39.54 -4.35 -15.23
N MET A 464 -40.83 -4.05 -15.33
CA MET A 464 -41.38 -3.11 -16.30
C MET A 464 -41.87 -1.87 -15.55
N VAL A 465 -41.37 -0.70 -15.93
CA VAL A 465 -41.71 0.59 -15.32
C VAL A 465 -42.48 1.42 -16.33
N LEU A 466 -43.76 1.69 -16.03
CA LEU A 466 -44.61 2.51 -16.87
C LEU A 466 -44.52 3.96 -16.40
N GLU A 467 -43.84 4.78 -17.19
CA GLU A 467 -43.62 6.19 -16.90
C GLU A 467 -43.47 6.97 -18.22
N ARG A 468 -43.74 8.28 -18.19
CA ARG A 468 -43.50 9.14 -19.37
C ARG A 468 -42.05 9.60 -19.45
N ASP A 469 -41.42 9.77 -18.30
CA ASP A 469 -40.02 10.13 -18.16
C ASP A 469 -39.33 9.03 -17.35
N PRO A 470 -38.23 8.43 -17.82
CA PRO A 470 -37.56 7.25 -17.24
C PRO A 470 -36.87 7.48 -15.88
N SER A 471 -37.37 8.41 -15.07
CA SER A 471 -36.80 8.83 -13.79
C SER A 471 -36.75 7.70 -12.76
N ASN A 472 -37.79 6.86 -12.66
CA ASN A 472 -37.82 5.77 -11.68
C ASN A 472 -36.92 4.60 -12.13
N ALA A 473 -36.88 4.28 -13.42
CA ALA A 473 -35.97 3.27 -13.96
C ALA A 473 -34.49 3.63 -13.70
N TYR A 474 -34.11 4.90 -13.87
CA TYR A 474 -32.76 5.37 -13.52
C TYR A 474 -32.48 5.36 -12.03
N SER A 475 -33.49 5.63 -11.20
CA SER A 475 -33.37 5.52 -9.74
C SER A 475 -33.12 4.07 -9.30
N MET A 476 -33.76 3.09 -9.95
CA MET A 476 -33.50 1.67 -9.73
C MET A 476 -32.08 1.28 -10.18
N ALA A 477 -31.62 1.76 -11.34
CA ALA A 477 -30.25 1.56 -11.84
C ALA A 477 -29.20 2.08 -10.84
N ARG A 478 -29.44 3.28 -10.33
CA ARG A 478 -28.57 3.95 -9.36
C ARG A 478 -28.49 3.19 -8.04
N ALA A 479 -29.61 2.66 -7.56
CA ALA A 479 -29.65 1.85 -6.34
C ALA A 479 -28.87 0.54 -6.49
N MET A 480 -28.97 -0.11 -7.65
CA MET A 480 -28.16 -1.27 -7.97
C MET A 480 -26.66 -0.92 -7.98
N GLY A 481 -26.28 0.19 -8.62
CA GLY A 481 -24.89 0.68 -8.62
C GLY A 481 -24.33 0.97 -7.22
N LEU A 482 -25.14 1.57 -6.34
CA LEU A 482 -24.76 1.82 -4.93
C LEU A 482 -24.63 0.54 -4.09
N SER A 483 -25.24 -0.56 -4.53
CA SER A 483 -25.16 -1.88 -3.86
C SER A 483 -24.01 -2.77 -4.38
N ASP A 484 -23.02 -2.18 -5.07
CA ASP A 484 -21.91 -2.86 -5.75
C ASP A 484 -22.35 -3.90 -6.81
N ARG A 485 -23.53 -3.71 -7.41
CA ARG A 485 -24.00 -4.51 -8.55
C ARG A 485 -23.73 -3.74 -9.84
N PRO A 486 -22.96 -4.30 -10.81
CA PRO A 486 -22.71 -3.65 -12.09
C PRO A 486 -24.03 -3.39 -12.84
N VAL A 487 -24.19 -2.19 -13.40
CA VAL A 487 -25.37 -1.82 -14.19
C VAL A 487 -24.94 -1.19 -15.51
N MET A 488 -25.63 -1.58 -16.58
CA MET A 488 -25.56 -0.97 -17.89
C MET A 488 -26.90 -0.31 -18.21
N VAL A 489 -26.87 0.90 -18.76
CA VAL A 489 -28.04 1.66 -19.19
C VAL A 489 -27.95 1.84 -20.70
N LEU A 490 -28.95 1.32 -21.42
CA LEU A 490 -29.18 1.59 -22.83
C LEU A 490 -30.25 2.69 -22.91
N THR A 491 -29.95 3.79 -23.58
CA THR A 491 -30.82 4.97 -23.56
C THR A 491 -30.86 5.67 -24.92
N SER A 492 -32.01 6.27 -25.25
CA SER A 492 -32.20 7.16 -26.40
C SER A 492 -31.66 8.58 -26.15
N ASN A 493 -31.51 8.96 -24.88
CA ASN A 493 -31.04 10.28 -24.45
C ASN A 493 -29.51 10.35 -24.33
N PHE A 494 -28.94 11.54 -24.57
CA PHE A 494 -27.49 11.76 -24.54
C PHE A 494 -26.88 11.45 -23.14
N PRO A 495 -25.80 10.64 -23.04
CA PRO A 495 -25.26 10.17 -21.76
C PRO A 495 -24.88 11.28 -20.79
N GLY A 496 -24.30 12.38 -21.28
CA GLY A 496 -23.91 13.51 -20.44
C GLY A 496 -25.10 14.21 -19.77
N LYS A 497 -26.27 14.22 -20.44
CA LYS A 497 -27.50 14.80 -19.90
C LYS A 497 -28.06 13.93 -18.78
N ILE A 498 -28.18 12.62 -19.00
CA ILE A 498 -28.74 11.68 -18.02
C ILE A 498 -27.86 11.57 -16.77
N ARG A 499 -26.53 11.54 -16.96
CA ARG A 499 -25.59 11.51 -15.82
C ARG A 499 -25.77 12.72 -14.90
N GLY A 500 -26.03 13.90 -15.47
CA GLY A 500 -26.26 15.13 -14.71
C GLY A 500 -27.67 15.25 -14.11
N GLU A 501 -28.70 14.83 -14.82
CA GLU A 501 -30.10 14.97 -14.38
C GLU A 501 -30.49 13.94 -13.30
N HIS A 502 -29.95 12.71 -13.38
CA HIS A 502 -30.33 11.61 -12.48
C HIS A 502 -29.19 11.16 -11.54
N ASP A 503 -28.11 11.94 -11.43
CA ASP A 503 -26.94 11.64 -10.59
C ASP A 503 -26.40 10.20 -10.77
N LEU A 504 -26.35 9.74 -12.03
CA LEU A 504 -25.76 8.44 -12.38
C LEU A 504 -24.24 8.57 -12.32
N GLY A 505 -23.65 8.14 -11.20
CA GLY A 505 -22.20 8.20 -10.98
C GLY A 505 -21.38 7.50 -12.07
N ASP A 506 -20.07 7.75 -12.08
CA ASP A 506 -19.15 7.28 -13.14
C ASP A 506 -19.02 5.75 -13.23
N ASN A 507 -19.48 5.02 -12.21
CA ASN A 507 -19.39 3.56 -12.14
C ASN A 507 -20.46 2.83 -12.98
N ILE A 508 -21.47 3.54 -13.49
CA ILE A 508 -22.55 2.97 -14.32
C ILE A 508 -22.18 3.16 -15.79
N GLU A 509 -22.23 2.07 -16.56
CA GLU A 509 -21.98 2.10 -18.00
C GLU A 509 -23.23 2.60 -18.71
N VAL A 510 -23.13 3.69 -19.48
CA VAL A 510 -24.26 4.29 -20.20
C VAL A 510 -23.95 4.24 -21.69
N LYS A 511 -24.77 3.53 -22.44
CA LYS A 511 -24.67 3.37 -23.89
C LYS A 511 -25.82 4.09 -24.57
N TRP A 512 -25.49 4.84 -25.61
CA TRP A 512 -26.42 5.72 -26.30
C TRP A 512 -26.86 5.11 -27.64
N PHE A 513 -28.17 5.00 -27.84
CA PHE A 513 -28.74 4.68 -29.14
C PHE A 513 -28.54 5.88 -30.08
N SER A 514 -27.58 5.76 -30.99
CA SER A 514 -27.24 6.81 -31.95
C SER A 514 -26.60 6.26 -33.23
N ASP A 515 -26.99 6.86 -34.36
CA ASP A 515 -26.40 6.64 -35.69
C ASP A 515 -24.98 7.25 -35.84
N SER A 516 -24.48 7.98 -34.85
CA SER A 516 -23.20 8.69 -34.92
C SER A 516 -21.99 7.77 -34.68
N THR A 517 -21.22 7.45 -35.73
CA THR A 517 -20.03 6.57 -35.67
C THR A 517 -18.79 7.15 -34.98
N THR A 518 -18.91 8.30 -34.30
CA THR A 518 -17.76 9.07 -33.77
C THR A 518 -17.53 8.95 -32.27
N ASP A 519 -18.51 8.46 -31.50
CA ASP A 519 -18.45 8.42 -30.04
C ASP A 519 -18.23 6.99 -29.52
N ILE A 520 -17.33 6.80 -28.55
CA ILE A 520 -16.88 5.48 -28.07
C ILE A 520 -17.99 4.67 -27.36
N ASP A 521 -19.09 5.32 -26.97
CA ASP A 521 -20.22 4.72 -26.24
C ASP A 521 -21.54 4.73 -27.03
N ASN A 522 -21.49 4.85 -28.36
CA ASN A 522 -22.67 4.77 -29.21
C ASN A 522 -23.01 3.32 -29.59
N VAL A 523 -24.29 3.02 -29.75
CA VAL A 523 -24.79 1.74 -30.24
C VAL A 523 -25.82 2.02 -31.32
N ASN A 524 -25.72 1.31 -32.44
CA ASN A 524 -26.62 1.49 -33.57
C ASN A 524 -28.03 0.96 -33.23
N PRO A 525 -29.06 1.83 -33.14
CA PRO A 525 -30.41 1.39 -32.82
C PRO A 525 -31.01 0.47 -33.90
N ARG A 526 -30.54 0.54 -35.16
CA ARG A 526 -31.02 -0.32 -36.26
C ARG A 526 -30.41 -1.71 -36.31
N ASP A 527 -29.38 -1.97 -35.52
CA ASP A 527 -28.70 -3.27 -35.46
C ASP A 527 -28.86 -3.91 -34.07
N LEU A 528 -30.12 -4.19 -33.72
CA LEU A 528 -30.49 -4.81 -32.45
C LEU A 528 -29.84 -6.18 -32.26
N ASP A 529 -29.71 -6.96 -33.33
CA ASP A 529 -29.18 -8.34 -33.31
C ASP A 529 -27.65 -8.41 -33.37
N GLY A 530 -26.98 -7.38 -33.91
CA GLY A 530 -25.54 -7.23 -33.93
C GLY A 530 -25.03 -6.47 -32.71
N ASP A 531 -24.70 -5.19 -32.90
CA ASP A 531 -23.97 -4.36 -31.93
C ASP A 531 -24.64 -4.32 -30.54
N VAL A 532 -25.96 -4.08 -30.48
CA VAL A 532 -26.69 -3.93 -29.20
C VAL A 532 -26.67 -5.24 -28.41
N MET A 533 -26.93 -6.36 -29.09
CA MET A 533 -26.97 -7.68 -28.48
C MET A 533 -25.56 -8.15 -28.07
N GLU A 534 -24.51 -7.87 -28.86
CA GLU A 534 -23.13 -8.23 -28.53
C GLU A 534 -22.66 -7.51 -27.26
N ILE A 535 -22.89 -6.21 -27.16
CA ILE A 535 -22.52 -5.41 -25.98
C ILE A 535 -23.29 -5.89 -24.75
N SER A 536 -24.60 -6.04 -24.87
CA SER A 536 -25.46 -6.43 -23.74
C SER A 536 -25.15 -7.87 -23.28
N SER A 537 -24.93 -8.80 -24.20
CA SER A 537 -24.58 -10.19 -23.86
C SER A 537 -23.20 -10.29 -23.23
N THR A 538 -22.20 -9.58 -23.75
CA THR A 538 -20.85 -9.52 -23.17
C THR A 538 -20.89 -8.99 -21.75
N PHE A 539 -21.65 -7.92 -21.51
CA PHE A 539 -21.86 -7.38 -20.18
C PHE A 539 -22.51 -8.40 -19.24
N LEU A 540 -23.61 -9.03 -19.64
CA LEU A 540 -24.31 -10.05 -18.85
C LEU A 540 -23.47 -11.31 -18.57
N MET A 541 -22.58 -11.70 -19.48
CA MET A 541 -21.71 -12.88 -19.32
C MET A 541 -20.50 -12.60 -18.40
N THR A 542 -19.97 -11.38 -18.43
CA THR A 542 -18.76 -11.00 -17.67
C THR A 542 -19.05 -10.53 -16.25
N THR A 543 -20.28 -10.08 -15.99
CA THR A 543 -20.71 -9.55 -14.69
C THR A 543 -21.69 -10.48 -14.00
N LYS A 544 -21.56 -10.65 -12.67
CA LYS A 544 -22.48 -11.47 -11.86
C LYS A 544 -23.52 -10.58 -11.19
N ARG A 545 -24.80 -11.00 -11.21
CA ARG A 545 -25.93 -10.29 -10.58
C ARG A 545 -26.07 -8.84 -11.07
N SER A 546 -25.77 -8.61 -12.34
CA SER A 546 -25.83 -7.30 -12.98
C SER A 546 -27.25 -6.84 -13.30
N GLY A 547 -27.38 -5.58 -13.70
CA GLY A 547 -28.62 -5.00 -14.20
C GLY A 547 -28.45 -4.39 -15.58
N VAL A 548 -29.46 -4.53 -16.45
CA VAL A 548 -29.54 -3.79 -17.71
C VAL A 548 -30.82 -2.99 -17.70
N VAL A 549 -30.70 -1.67 -17.89
CA VAL A 549 -31.85 -0.78 -18.06
C VAL A 549 -31.99 -0.46 -19.54
N VAL A 550 -33.20 -0.62 -20.07
CA VAL A 550 -33.54 -0.27 -21.45
C VAL A 550 -34.53 0.89 -21.40
N ASP A 551 -34.07 2.05 -21.83
CA ASP A 551 -34.86 3.26 -22.07
C ASP A 551 -34.93 3.55 -23.57
N GLY A 552 -36.12 3.92 -24.06
CA GLY A 552 -36.35 4.23 -25.48
C GLY A 552 -36.90 3.07 -26.32
N LEU A 553 -37.72 2.17 -25.76
CA LEU A 553 -38.35 1.09 -26.55
C LEU A 553 -39.24 1.64 -27.68
N ASP A 554 -39.87 2.79 -27.46
CA ASP A 554 -40.63 3.53 -28.46
C ASP A 554 -39.78 3.83 -29.70
N MET A 555 -38.58 4.38 -29.52
CA MET A 555 -37.61 4.61 -30.60
C MET A 555 -37.22 3.29 -31.29
N LEU A 556 -36.96 2.22 -30.52
CA LEU A 556 -36.58 0.93 -31.10
C LEU A 556 -37.69 0.32 -31.97
N ILE A 557 -38.95 0.47 -31.56
CA ILE A 557 -40.12 0.03 -32.32
C ILE A 557 -40.29 0.88 -33.60
N GLU A 558 -40.06 2.19 -33.52
CA GLU A 558 -40.12 3.09 -34.68
C GLU A 558 -39.07 2.74 -35.73
N GLU A 559 -37.87 2.32 -35.32
CA GLU A 559 -36.77 2.04 -36.23
C GLU A 559 -36.70 0.59 -36.75
N ASN A 560 -37.08 -0.41 -35.95
CA ASN A 560 -36.86 -1.83 -36.25
C ASN A 560 -38.13 -2.67 -36.31
N ASP A 561 -39.32 -2.07 -36.27
CA ASP A 561 -40.60 -2.76 -36.09
C ASP A 561 -40.78 -3.48 -34.73
N PHE A 562 -42.04 -3.71 -34.36
CA PHE A 562 -42.38 -4.25 -33.05
C PHE A 562 -41.92 -5.69 -32.84
N GLU A 563 -41.93 -6.53 -33.89
CA GLU A 563 -41.57 -7.94 -33.77
C GLU A 563 -40.08 -8.08 -33.47
N THR A 564 -39.24 -7.29 -34.14
CA THR A 564 -37.80 -7.25 -33.90
C THR A 564 -37.47 -6.70 -32.51
N ALA A 565 -38.09 -5.58 -32.10
CA ALA A 565 -37.88 -5.01 -30.77
C ALA A 565 -38.31 -5.97 -29.65
N LEU A 566 -39.44 -6.67 -29.82
CA LEU A 566 -39.91 -7.68 -28.87
C LEU A 566 -38.96 -8.89 -28.84
N ALA A 567 -38.46 -9.35 -29.99
CA ALA A 567 -37.51 -10.45 -30.06
C ALA A 567 -36.20 -10.11 -29.32
N PHE A 568 -35.73 -8.87 -29.44
CA PHE A 568 -34.58 -8.36 -28.69
C PHE A 568 -34.81 -8.42 -27.16
N ILE A 569 -35.94 -7.91 -26.67
CA ILE A 569 -36.29 -7.97 -25.24
C ILE A 569 -36.37 -9.42 -24.73
N LYS A 570 -36.99 -10.32 -25.50
CA LYS A 570 -37.05 -11.75 -25.15
C LYS A 570 -35.66 -12.37 -25.00
N ARG A 571 -34.74 -12.10 -25.93
CA ARG A 571 -33.36 -12.59 -25.86
C ARG A 571 -32.60 -12.02 -24.66
N LEU A 572 -32.80 -10.74 -24.34
CA LEU A 572 -32.23 -10.13 -23.13
C LEU A 572 -32.75 -10.81 -21.87
N ASN A 573 -34.05 -11.05 -21.79
CA ASN A 573 -34.68 -11.73 -20.65
C ASN A 573 -34.16 -13.17 -20.50
N ASP A 574 -33.99 -13.91 -21.60
CA ASP A 574 -33.40 -15.25 -21.60
C ASP A 574 -31.97 -15.25 -21.05
N LEU A 575 -31.12 -14.32 -21.51
CA LEU A 575 -29.75 -14.18 -21.00
C LEU A 575 -29.73 -13.74 -19.53
N ALA A 576 -30.62 -12.84 -19.13
CA ALA A 576 -30.73 -12.41 -17.74
C ALA A 576 -31.12 -13.57 -16.82
N ALA A 577 -32.04 -14.45 -17.25
CA ALA A 577 -32.41 -15.65 -16.53
C ALA A 577 -31.23 -16.63 -16.36
N ILE A 578 -30.40 -16.81 -17.39
CA ILE A 578 -29.21 -17.68 -17.34
C ILE A 578 -28.16 -17.14 -16.36
N HIS A 579 -27.90 -15.83 -16.38
CA HIS A 579 -26.83 -15.20 -15.60
C HIS A 579 -27.29 -14.64 -14.24
N GLY A 580 -28.58 -14.73 -13.93
CA GLY A 580 -29.19 -14.18 -12.71
C GLY A 580 -29.16 -12.65 -12.65
N ALA A 581 -29.17 -12.01 -13.82
CA ALA A 581 -29.21 -10.57 -13.98
C ALA A 581 -30.66 -10.04 -13.91
N THR A 582 -30.80 -8.72 -13.80
CA THR A 582 -32.10 -8.03 -13.70
C THR A 582 -32.27 -7.12 -14.91
N ILE A 583 -33.36 -7.30 -15.68
CA ILE A 583 -33.73 -6.35 -16.74
C ILE A 583 -34.74 -5.34 -16.19
N ILE A 584 -34.55 -4.06 -16.48
CA ILE A 584 -35.48 -2.97 -16.16
C ILE A 584 -35.85 -2.28 -17.47
N LEU A 585 -37.13 -2.32 -17.84
CA LEU A 585 -37.63 -1.68 -19.06
C LEU A 585 -38.47 -0.45 -18.69
N ALA A 586 -38.10 0.71 -19.21
CA ALA A 586 -38.94 1.91 -19.15
C ALA A 586 -39.83 1.99 -20.40
N LEU A 587 -41.14 2.16 -20.21
CA LEU A 587 -42.10 2.27 -21.31
C LEU A 587 -43.18 3.30 -21.04
N ASP A 588 -43.45 4.17 -22.02
CA ASP A 588 -44.69 4.95 -22.03
C ASP A 588 -45.85 4.08 -22.52
N LYS A 589 -46.85 3.84 -21.67
CA LYS A 589 -48.06 3.08 -22.02
C LYS A 589 -48.79 3.65 -23.24
N ASN A 590 -48.65 4.95 -23.50
CA ASN A 590 -49.30 5.64 -24.62
C ASN A 590 -48.56 5.47 -25.96
N SER A 591 -47.30 5.01 -25.95
CA SER A 591 -46.50 4.83 -27.17
C SER A 591 -46.75 3.49 -27.88
N VAL A 592 -47.46 2.56 -27.23
CA VAL A 592 -47.73 1.22 -27.76
C VAL A 592 -49.23 0.92 -27.80
N THR A 593 -49.64 0.06 -28.74
CA THR A 593 -51.03 -0.42 -28.80
C THR A 593 -51.34 -1.40 -27.66
N ALA A 594 -52.62 -1.60 -27.32
CA ALA A 594 -53.01 -2.50 -26.23
C ALA A 594 -52.54 -3.95 -26.42
N ASP A 595 -52.50 -4.44 -27.66
CA ASP A 595 -52.01 -5.79 -27.98
C ASP A 595 -50.49 -5.89 -27.83
N GLN A 596 -49.75 -4.85 -28.26
CA GLN A 596 -48.30 -4.75 -28.09
C GLN A 596 -47.91 -4.64 -26.61
N PHE A 597 -48.62 -3.80 -25.85
CA PHE A 597 -48.42 -3.68 -24.40
C PHE A 597 -48.58 -5.03 -23.71
N LYS A 598 -49.64 -5.77 -24.05
CA LYS A 598 -49.87 -7.11 -23.48
C LYS A 598 -48.71 -8.06 -23.79
N ALA A 599 -48.26 -8.10 -25.05
CA ALA A 599 -47.17 -8.97 -25.48
C ALA A 599 -45.84 -8.65 -24.78
N VAL A 600 -45.55 -7.37 -24.51
CA VAL A 600 -44.38 -6.96 -23.73
C VAL A 600 -44.59 -7.30 -22.25
N SER A 601 -45.75 -7.00 -21.69
CA SER A 601 -46.05 -7.22 -20.27
C SER A 601 -45.96 -8.69 -19.84
N ASP A 602 -46.28 -9.62 -20.74
CA ASP A 602 -46.19 -11.07 -20.50
C ASP A 602 -44.74 -11.56 -20.32
N GLU A 603 -43.74 -10.75 -20.69
CA GLU A 603 -42.30 -11.08 -20.58
C GLU A 603 -41.65 -10.61 -19.28
N PHE A 604 -42.35 -9.84 -18.43
CA PHE A 604 -41.81 -9.27 -17.19
C PHE A 604 -42.50 -9.84 -15.94
N ASP A 605 -41.75 -9.93 -14.84
CA ASP A 605 -42.24 -10.52 -13.59
C ASP A 605 -43.05 -9.52 -12.75
N GLU A 606 -42.63 -8.26 -12.72
CA GLU A 606 -43.24 -7.17 -11.95
C GLU A 606 -43.46 -5.94 -12.84
N ILE A 607 -44.64 -5.33 -12.72
CA ILE A 607 -45.03 -4.13 -13.47
C ILE A 607 -45.37 -3.03 -12.47
N HIS A 608 -44.74 -1.87 -12.62
CA HIS A 608 -44.97 -0.68 -11.80
C HIS A 608 -45.55 0.43 -12.68
N ASP A 609 -46.76 0.91 -12.37
CA ASP A 609 -47.44 1.97 -13.13
C ASP A 609 -47.36 3.30 -12.37
N TYR A 610 -46.62 4.27 -12.92
CA TYR A 610 -46.42 5.62 -12.37
C TYR A 610 -47.09 6.72 -13.21
N GLN A 611 -47.91 6.35 -14.20
CA GLN A 611 -48.56 7.30 -15.11
C GLN A 611 -49.85 7.93 -14.58
#